data_AF-A0A2Z3GZC6-F1
#
_entry.id   AF-A0A2Z3GZC6-F1
#
_cell.length_a   1.000
_cell.length_b   1.000
_cell.length_c   1.000
_cell.angle_alpha   90.00
_cell.angle_beta   90.00
_cell.angle_gamma   90.00
#
_symmetry.space_group_name_H-M   'P 1'
#
loop_
_entity.id
_entity.type
_entity.pdbx_description
1 polymer ?
#
loop_
_entity_poly.entity_id
_entity_poly.type
_entity_poly.pdbx_seq_one_letter_code
_entity_poly.pdbx_strand_id
1 'polypeptide(L)'
;MRIPFRFVIFGALLLGAAGAQAQTKLPPRRAAVAARARLAATPGAGVKDGLALVNGRVVLTEQGLANPLTADKKLLSGYTVSPAGLVTSPNGTTVQMAEGDVASLTGRVTTHKVMVEQDSLLKIQQYDIKYPGKREKMAKELERKAKEKAKRDEALEKAKAKREKDKK
;
A
#
# COMPACT_ATOMS: atom_id res chain seq x y z
N MET A 1 24.63 17.81 -89.39
CA MET A 1 24.24 17.28 -88.07
C MET A 1 23.44 18.34 -87.34
N ARG A 2 22.15 18.11 -87.10
CA ARG A 2 21.22 19.05 -86.43
C ARG A 2 20.59 18.33 -85.24
N ILE A 3 20.99 18.69 -84.03
CA ILE A 3 20.44 18.15 -82.79
C ILE A 3 19.10 18.86 -82.55
N PRO A 4 17.96 18.15 -82.42
CA PRO A 4 16.67 18.80 -82.27
C PRO A 4 16.52 19.37 -80.86
N PHE A 5 16.17 20.67 -80.81
CA PHE A 5 15.95 21.55 -79.66
C PHE A 5 14.88 21.08 -78.65
N ARG A 6 14.33 19.86 -78.83
CA ARG A 6 13.30 19.25 -77.97
C ARG A 6 13.88 18.50 -76.77
N PHE A 7 15.19 18.21 -76.76
CA PHE A 7 15.84 17.55 -75.62
C PHE A 7 16.33 18.52 -74.53
N VAL A 8 16.35 19.83 -74.77
CA VAL A 8 16.77 20.82 -73.76
C VAL A 8 15.64 21.17 -72.79
N ILE A 9 14.37 21.04 -73.22
CA ILE A 9 13.21 21.43 -72.40
C ILE A 9 12.82 20.33 -71.38
N PHE A 10 13.19 19.07 -71.63
CA PHE A 10 12.91 17.97 -70.68
C PHE A 10 13.93 17.87 -69.53
N GLY A 11 15.12 18.48 -69.67
CA GLY A 11 16.14 18.52 -68.61
C GLY A 11 15.99 19.67 -67.61
N ALA A 12 15.20 20.69 -67.94
CA ALA A 12 15.05 21.90 -67.10
C ALA A 12 13.89 21.81 -66.08
N LEU A 13 13.10 20.73 -66.09
CA LEU A 13 11.97 20.54 -65.17
C LEU A 13 12.29 19.62 -63.96
N LEU A 14 13.58 19.35 -63.70
CA LEU A 14 14.02 18.53 -62.56
C LEU A 14 14.87 19.30 -61.54
N LEU A 15 15.00 20.62 -61.69
CA LEU A 15 15.82 21.48 -60.83
C LEU A 15 15.01 22.57 -60.10
N GLY A 16 13.75 22.28 -59.75
CA GLY A 16 12.80 23.26 -59.21
C GLY A 16 11.99 22.84 -57.98
N ALA A 17 12.35 21.76 -57.29
CA ALA A 17 11.62 21.28 -56.11
C ALA A 17 12.50 21.27 -54.85
N ALA A 18 13.11 22.41 -54.53
CA ALA A 18 13.61 22.71 -53.18
C ALA A 18 12.69 23.75 -52.52
N GLY A 19 11.40 23.41 -52.44
CA GLY A 19 10.41 24.19 -51.72
C GLY A 19 10.51 23.92 -50.22
N ALA A 20 11.13 24.87 -49.52
CA ALA A 20 10.91 25.22 -48.11
C ALA A 20 10.09 24.23 -47.26
N GLN A 21 10.77 23.31 -46.57
CA GLN A 21 10.20 22.77 -45.33
C GLN A 21 10.32 23.85 -44.26
N ALA A 22 9.25 24.65 -44.13
CA ALA A 22 9.03 25.51 -42.98
C ALA A 22 8.87 24.63 -41.74
N GLN A 23 10.01 24.18 -41.20
CA GLN A 23 10.09 23.48 -39.94
C GLN A 23 9.87 24.53 -38.85
N THR A 24 8.60 24.77 -38.53
CA THR A 24 8.21 25.56 -37.37
C THR A 24 8.77 24.86 -36.15
N LYS A 25 9.92 25.34 -35.67
CA LYS A 25 10.52 24.94 -34.40
C LYS A 25 9.47 25.19 -33.32
N LEU A 26 8.77 24.13 -32.93
CA LEU A 26 7.95 24.10 -31.73
C LEU A 26 8.84 24.59 -30.59
N PRO A 27 8.38 25.56 -29.76
CA PRO A 27 9.15 26.00 -28.61
C PRO A 27 9.47 24.77 -27.77
N PRO A 28 10.69 24.65 -27.21
CA PRO A 28 11.08 23.50 -26.42
C PRO A 28 10.09 23.38 -25.26
N ARG A 29 9.13 22.45 -25.38
CA ARG A 29 8.36 21.99 -24.24
C ARG A 29 9.42 21.44 -23.30
N ARG A 30 9.59 22.13 -22.16
CA ARG A 30 10.42 21.70 -21.04
C ARG A 30 10.35 20.19 -20.99
N ALA A 31 11.51 19.56 -21.14
CA ALA A 31 11.66 18.12 -21.19
C ALA A 31 10.62 17.52 -20.27
N ALA A 32 9.73 16.69 -20.85
CA ALA A 32 8.77 15.92 -20.09
C ALA A 32 9.52 15.41 -18.88
N VAL A 33 9.16 15.94 -17.70
CA VAL A 33 9.67 15.40 -16.44
C VAL A 33 9.34 13.94 -16.56
N ALA A 34 10.37 13.12 -16.78
CA ALA A 34 10.22 11.70 -16.98
C ALA A 34 9.26 11.27 -15.88
N ALA A 35 8.09 10.75 -16.26
CA ALA A 35 7.05 10.38 -15.32
C ALA A 35 7.78 9.58 -14.25
N ARG A 36 7.96 10.19 -13.07
CA ARG A 36 8.77 9.63 -12.00
C ARG A 36 8.25 8.23 -11.87
N ALA A 37 9.08 7.23 -12.18
CA ALA A 37 8.69 5.85 -12.00
C ALA A 37 8.10 5.82 -10.60
N ARG A 38 6.79 5.57 -10.50
CA ARG A 38 6.17 5.39 -9.19
C ARG A 38 7.00 4.27 -8.62
N LEU A 39 7.84 4.61 -7.64
CA LEU A 39 8.60 3.63 -6.88
C LEU A 39 7.54 2.62 -6.47
N ALA A 40 7.56 1.46 -7.12
CA ALA A 40 6.84 0.30 -6.64
C ALA A 40 7.22 0.22 -5.17
N ALA A 41 6.19 0.17 -4.33
CA ALA A 41 6.23 0.20 -2.87
C ALA A 41 7.64 -0.09 -2.33
N THR A 42 8.26 0.95 -1.75
CA THR A 42 9.56 0.93 -1.05
C THR A 42 10.09 -0.47 -0.75
N PRO A 43 11.05 -1.02 -1.53
CA PRO A 43 11.71 -2.27 -1.17
C PRO A 43 12.76 -1.91 -0.13
N GLY A 44 12.38 -1.87 1.15
CA GLY A 44 13.29 -1.33 2.15
C GLY A 44 12.88 -1.40 3.61
N ALA A 45 11.88 -2.20 3.97
CA ALA A 45 11.55 -2.46 5.37
C ALA A 45 11.39 -3.96 5.59
N GLY A 46 12.52 -4.69 5.64
CA GLY A 46 12.62 -6.03 6.22
C GLY A 46 11.46 -6.98 5.90
N VAL A 47 10.99 -7.01 4.65
CA VAL A 47 9.92 -7.91 4.25
C VAL A 47 10.52 -9.29 4.32
N LYS A 48 10.11 -10.07 5.33
CA LYS A 48 10.48 -11.47 5.46
C LYS A 48 10.13 -12.17 4.15
N ASP A 49 11.05 -12.97 3.63
CA ASP A 49 10.81 -13.75 2.42
C ASP A 49 9.54 -14.60 2.60
N GLY A 50 8.65 -14.53 1.61
CA GLY A 50 7.32 -15.13 1.72
C GLY A 50 6.37 -14.70 0.62
N LEU A 51 5.18 -15.32 0.66
CA LEU A 51 4.06 -15.00 -0.21
C LEU A 51 3.11 -14.11 0.56
N ALA A 52 2.86 -12.90 0.08
CA ALA A 52 1.89 -11.98 0.66
C ALA A 52 0.69 -11.82 -0.29
N LEU A 53 -0.53 -11.78 0.25
CA LEU A 53 -1.68 -11.40 -0.54
C LEU A 53 -1.77 -9.87 -0.59
N VAL A 54 -1.57 -9.30 -1.78
CA VAL A 54 -1.58 -7.85 -2.02
C VAL A 54 -2.45 -7.50 -3.22
N ASN A 55 -3.46 -6.66 -2.99
CA ASN A 55 -4.50 -6.29 -3.95
C ASN A 55 -5.18 -7.53 -4.57
N GLY A 56 -5.47 -8.55 -3.77
CA GLY A 56 -6.11 -9.79 -4.22
C GLY A 56 -5.24 -10.67 -5.12
N ARG A 57 -3.94 -10.40 -5.23
CA ARG A 57 -2.96 -11.26 -5.91
C ARG A 57 -1.84 -11.66 -4.97
N VAL A 58 -1.42 -12.91 -5.05
CA VAL A 58 -0.28 -13.37 -4.28
C VAL A 58 1.01 -12.83 -4.90
N VAL A 59 1.82 -12.17 -4.09
CA VAL A 59 3.14 -11.66 -4.45
C VAL A 59 4.18 -12.46 -3.69
N LEU A 60 5.04 -13.13 -4.44
CA LEU A 60 6.22 -13.79 -3.91
C LEU A 60 7.32 -12.76 -3.71
N THR A 61 7.75 -12.60 -2.47
CA THR A 61 8.93 -11.79 -2.12
C THR A 61 10.08 -12.72 -1.79
N GLU A 62 11.11 -12.72 -2.62
CA GLU A 62 12.35 -13.47 -2.41
C GLU A 62 13.54 -12.53 -2.59
N GLN A 63 14.44 -12.48 -1.61
CA GLN A 63 15.66 -11.65 -1.65
C GLN A 63 15.36 -10.16 -1.90
N GLY A 64 14.22 -9.68 -1.40
CA GLY A 64 13.77 -8.30 -1.60
C GLY A 64 13.17 -8.00 -2.99
N LEU A 65 13.06 -8.99 -3.86
CA LEU A 65 12.35 -8.88 -5.14
C LEU A 65 10.92 -9.38 -4.99
N ALA A 66 9.96 -8.52 -5.28
CA ALA A 66 8.54 -8.81 -5.22
C ALA A 66 8.00 -9.11 -6.63
N ASN A 67 7.67 -10.38 -6.89
CA ASN A 67 7.12 -10.84 -8.16
C ASN A 67 5.69 -11.39 -7.96
N PRO A 68 4.72 -10.99 -8.79
CA PRO A 68 3.39 -11.57 -8.73
C PRO A 68 3.44 -13.05 -9.09
N LEU A 69 2.69 -13.86 -8.35
CA LEU A 69 2.57 -15.28 -8.60
C LEU A 69 1.58 -15.52 -9.75
N THR A 70 2.01 -16.20 -10.80
CA THR A 70 1.17 -16.50 -11.98
C THR A 70 0.67 -17.93 -12.03
N ALA A 71 1.30 -18.85 -11.28
CA ALA A 71 0.96 -20.26 -11.21
C ALA A 71 1.06 -20.76 -9.78
N ASP A 72 0.37 -21.86 -9.47
CA ASP A 72 0.41 -22.46 -8.14
C ASP A 72 1.84 -22.83 -7.75
N LYS A 73 2.25 -22.40 -6.55
CA LYS A 73 3.59 -22.67 -6.02
C LYS A 73 3.50 -23.62 -4.85
N LYS A 74 4.23 -24.74 -4.94
CA LYS A 74 4.45 -25.64 -3.82
C LYS A 74 5.59 -25.11 -2.94
N LEU A 75 5.32 -24.98 -1.65
CA LEU A 75 6.29 -24.59 -0.63
C LEU A 75 7.09 -25.79 -0.13
N LEU A 76 8.24 -25.53 0.49
CA LEU A 76 9.09 -26.58 1.06
C LEU A 76 8.37 -27.39 2.15
N SER A 77 7.39 -26.78 2.82
CA SER A 77 6.53 -27.40 3.82
C SER A 77 5.46 -28.33 3.24
N GLY A 78 5.36 -28.46 1.92
CA GLY A 78 4.35 -29.26 1.24
C GLY A 78 3.01 -28.54 1.04
N TYR A 79 2.86 -27.31 1.54
CA TYR A 79 1.70 -26.46 1.26
C TYR A 79 1.74 -25.96 -0.18
N THR A 80 0.58 -25.81 -0.81
CA THR A 80 0.45 -25.23 -2.16
C THR A 80 -0.28 -23.91 -2.06
N VAL A 81 0.27 -22.85 -2.66
CA VAL A 81 -0.33 -21.51 -2.65
C VAL A 81 -0.73 -21.15 -4.07
N SER A 82 -2.00 -20.80 -4.27
CA SER A 82 -2.50 -20.34 -5.57
C SER A 82 -2.33 -18.83 -5.74
N PRO A 83 -2.31 -18.31 -6.99
CA PRO A 83 -2.30 -16.88 -7.28
C PRO A 83 -3.44 -16.09 -6.64
N ALA A 84 -4.58 -16.75 -6.37
CA ALA A 84 -5.77 -16.18 -5.74
C ALA A 84 -5.72 -16.16 -4.20
N GLY A 85 -4.63 -16.67 -3.60
CA GLY A 85 -4.47 -16.69 -2.14
C GLY A 85 -5.11 -17.89 -1.46
N LEU A 86 -5.43 -18.97 -2.18
CA LEU A 86 -5.81 -20.23 -1.55
C LEU A 86 -4.55 -20.98 -1.13
N VAL A 87 -4.47 -21.34 0.15
CA VAL A 87 -3.41 -22.14 0.72
C VAL A 87 -3.96 -23.54 0.99
N THR A 88 -3.46 -24.51 0.24
CA THR A 88 -3.81 -25.92 0.38
C THR A 88 -2.76 -26.62 1.22
N SER A 89 -3.19 -27.23 2.32
CA SER A 89 -2.31 -28.02 3.19
C SER A 89 -1.95 -29.35 2.53
N PRO A 90 -0.85 -30.01 2.97
CA PRO A 90 -0.52 -31.37 2.51
C PRO A 90 -1.64 -32.38 2.76
N ASN A 91 -2.51 -32.12 3.74
CA ASN A 91 -3.65 -32.96 4.10
C ASN A 91 -4.92 -32.64 3.27
N GLY A 92 -4.82 -31.73 2.30
CA GLY A 92 -5.93 -31.33 1.42
C GLY A 92 -6.87 -30.28 1.99
N THR A 93 -6.63 -29.79 3.21
CA THR A 93 -7.42 -28.68 3.79
C THR A 93 -7.06 -27.37 3.11
N THR A 94 -8.05 -26.62 2.65
CA THR A 94 -7.84 -25.32 2.00
C THR A 94 -8.23 -24.18 2.93
N VAL A 95 -7.39 -23.14 2.97
CA VAL A 95 -7.65 -21.91 3.72
C VAL A 95 -7.43 -20.73 2.79
N GLN A 96 -8.39 -19.80 2.76
CA GLN A 96 -8.26 -18.55 2.01
C GLN A 96 -7.44 -17.54 2.84
N MET A 97 -6.37 -17.01 2.25
CA MET A 97 -5.64 -15.87 2.80
C MET A 97 -6.48 -14.61 2.67
N ALA A 98 -6.44 -13.77 3.71
CA ALA A 98 -6.96 -12.42 3.67
C ALA A 98 -5.89 -11.43 3.16
N GLU A 99 -6.35 -10.25 2.77
CA GLU A 99 -5.47 -9.17 2.31
C GLU A 99 -4.48 -8.79 3.43
N GLY A 100 -3.19 -8.71 3.08
CA GLY A 100 -2.12 -8.44 4.04
C GLY A 100 -1.66 -9.64 4.87
N ASP A 101 -2.23 -10.83 4.67
CA ASP A 101 -1.68 -12.06 5.24
C ASP A 101 -0.38 -12.44 4.51
N VAL A 102 0.55 -13.02 5.26
CA VAL A 102 1.87 -13.44 4.76
C VAL A 102 2.13 -14.90 5.09
N ALA A 103 2.39 -15.72 4.07
CA ALA A 103 2.86 -17.09 4.19
C ALA A 103 4.38 -17.14 4.02
N SER A 104 5.09 -17.63 5.03
CA SER A 104 6.54 -17.86 4.93
C SER A 104 6.82 -19.01 3.96
N LEU A 105 8.01 -19.03 3.34
CA LEU A 105 8.47 -20.14 2.48
C LEU A 105 8.47 -21.51 3.21
N THR A 106 8.52 -21.49 4.54
CA THR A 106 8.42 -22.64 5.44
C THR A 106 6.97 -23.04 5.80
N GLY A 107 5.96 -22.43 5.19
CA GLY A 107 4.55 -22.76 5.38
C GLY A 107 3.87 -22.14 6.61
N ARG A 108 4.56 -21.26 7.34
CA ARG A 108 3.92 -20.52 8.45
C ARG A 108 3.10 -19.37 7.88
N VAL A 109 1.78 -19.43 8.05
CA VAL A 109 0.86 -18.34 7.71
C VAL A 109 0.76 -17.39 8.90
N THR A 110 1.16 -16.15 8.70
CA THR A 110 0.97 -15.06 9.66
C THR A 110 -0.15 -14.18 9.15
N THR A 111 -1.25 -14.13 9.90
CA THR A 111 -2.39 -13.32 9.51
C THR A 111 -2.21 -11.87 9.94
N HIS A 112 -2.79 -10.95 9.17
CA HIS A 112 -2.72 -9.52 9.45
C HIS A 112 -3.24 -9.16 10.85
N LYS A 113 -4.30 -9.86 11.31
CA LYS A 113 -4.84 -9.68 12.68
C LYS A 113 -3.79 -9.95 13.75
N VAL A 114 -3.05 -11.04 13.64
CA VAL A 114 -2.00 -11.40 14.59
C VAL A 114 -0.86 -10.38 14.55
N MET A 115 -0.52 -9.85 13.37
CA MET A 115 0.49 -8.79 13.27
C MET A 115 0.06 -7.51 13.97
N VAL A 116 -1.18 -7.08 13.79
CA VAL A 116 -1.72 -5.87 14.43
C VAL A 116 -1.77 -6.02 15.96
N GLU A 117 -2.20 -7.18 16.44
CA GLU A 117 -2.21 -7.47 17.88
C GLU A 117 -0.80 -7.45 18.47
N GLN A 118 0.16 -8.11 17.82
CA GLN A 118 1.56 -8.11 18.24
C GLN A 118 2.16 -6.70 18.24
N ASP A 119 1.91 -5.91 17.20
CA ASP A 119 2.40 -4.53 17.12
C ASP A 119 1.77 -3.65 18.21
N SER A 120 0.50 -3.85 18.54
CA SER A 120 -0.17 -3.14 19.63
C SER A 120 0.46 -3.46 21.00
N LEU A 121 0.79 -4.73 21.24
CA LEU A 121 1.45 -5.18 22.46
C LEU A 121 2.88 -4.65 22.56
N LEU A 122 3.62 -4.67 21.45
CA LEU A 122 4.98 -4.11 21.40
C LEU A 122 4.98 -2.61 21.64
N LYS A 123 4.03 -1.86 21.07
CA LYS A 123 3.88 -0.42 21.33
C LYS A 123 3.57 -0.13 22.79
N ILE A 124 2.72 -0.94 23.40
CA ILE A 124 2.43 -0.90 24.84
C ILE A 124 3.71 -1.10 25.65
N GLN A 125 4.44 -2.18 25.39
CA GLN A 125 5.69 -2.49 26.10
C GLN A 125 6.74 -1.40 25.90
N GLN A 126 6.90 -0.89 24.67
CA GLN A 126 7.81 0.22 24.39
C GLN A 126 7.42 1.50 25.14
N TYR A 127 6.12 1.78 25.26
CA TYR A 127 5.65 2.92 26.05
C TYR A 127 5.97 2.73 27.54
N ASP A 128 5.77 1.52 28.07
CA ASP A 128 6.05 1.20 29.47
C ASP A 128 7.56 1.24 29.78
N ILE A 129 8.40 0.82 28.84
CA ILE A 129 9.86 0.94 28.93
C ILE A 129 10.29 2.42 28.88
N LYS A 130 9.72 3.21 27.96
CA LYS A 130 10.06 4.64 27.81
C LYS A 130 9.54 5.50 28.96
N TYR A 131 8.42 5.11 29.56
CA TYR A 131 7.75 5.86 30.62
C TYR A 131 7.30 4.94 31.76
N PRO A 132 8.25 4.42 32.56
CA PRO A 132 7.91 3.53 33.66
C PRO A 132 6.92 4.21 34.62
N GLY A 133 5.83 3.52 34.95
CA GLY A 133 4.80 3.99 35.88
C GLY A 133 3.89 5.11 35.39
N LYS A 134 4.09 5.65 34.17
CA LYS A 134 3.24 6.74 33.64
C LYS A 134 1.82 6.27 33.31
N ARG A 135 1.65 5.02 32.86
CA ARG A 135 0.31 4.43 32.63
C ARG A 135 -0.48 4.28 33.91
N GLU A 136 0.18 3.85 34.99
CA GLU A 136 -0.48 3.70 36.28
C GLU A 136 -0.93 5.05 36.85
N LYS A 137 -0.11 6.10 36.70
CA LYS A 137 -0.48 7.47 37.06
C LYS A 137 -1.67 7.98 36.24
N MET A 138 -1.65 7.79 34.92
CA MET A 138 -2.77 8.17 34.05
C MET A 138 -4.05 7.38 34.37
N ALA A 139 -3.94 6.09 34.68
CA ALA A 139 -5.08 5.27 35.11
C ALA A 139 -5.69 5.79 36.42
N LYS A 140 -4.86 6.09 37.42
CA LYS A 140 -5.31 6.69 38.69
C LYS A 140 -5.95 8.06 38.50
N GLU A 141 -5.42 8.89 37.60
CA GLU A 141 -6.02 10.19 37.27
C GLU A 141 -7.36 10.05 36.53
N LEU A 142 -7.47 9.13 35.58
CA LEU A 142 -8.71 8.85 34.87
C LEU A 142 -9.79 8.33 35.82
N GLU A 143 -9.43 7.46 36.76
CA GLU A 143 -10.36 6.94 37.76
C GLU A 143 -10.83 8.05 38.71
N ARG A 144 -9.94 8.94 39.14
CA ARG A 144 -10.31 10.13 39.94
C ARG A 144 -11.25 11.04 39.16
N LYS A 145 -10.93 11.35 37.90
CA LYS A 145 -11.78 12.17 37.02
C LYS A 145 -13.14 11.53 36.77
N ALA A 146 -13.20 10.20 36.59
CA ALA A 146 -14.45 9.47 36.43
C ALA A 146 -15.31 9.53 37.70
N LYS A 147 -14.70 9.33 38.88
CA LYS A 147 -15.38 9.47 40.19
C LYS A 147 -15.89 10.89 40.43
N GLU A 148 -15.13 11.91 40.05
CA GLU A 148 -15.54 13.31 40.16
C GLU A 148 -16.67 13.66 39.19
N LYS A 149 -16.63 13.18 37.95
CA LYS A 149 -17.74 13.35 36.99
C LYS A 149 -19.01 12.67 37.49
N ALA A 150 -18.93 11.41 37.93
CA ALA A 150 -20.07 10.68 38.47
C ALA A 150 -20.72 11.41 39.67
N LYS A 151 -19.91 11.93 40.61
CA LYS A 151 -20.42 12.73 41.73
C LYS A 151 -21.09 14.03 41.29
N ARG A 152 -20.55 14.71 40.27
CA ARG A 152 -21.15 15.93 39.71
C ARG A 152 -22.46 15.63 39.02
N ASP A 153 -22.52 14.57 38.22
CA ASP A 153 -23.74 14.17 37.52
C ASP A 153 -24.82 13.76 38.52
N GLU A 154 -24.49 12.97 39.55
CA GLU A 154 -25.42 12.63 40.63
C GLU A 154 -25.92 13.86 41.41
N ALA A 155 -25.04 14.82 41.70
CA ALA A 155 -25.42 16.08 42.35
C ALA A 155 -26.32 16.95 41.47
N LEU A 156 -26.05 17.01 40.17
CA LEU A 156 -26.88 17.72 39.19
C LEU A 156 -28.25 17.08 39.05
N GLU A 157 -28.33 15.74 38.99
CA GLU A 157 -29.61 15.02 38.94
C GLU A 157 -30.42 15.22 40.23
N LYS A 158 -29.79 15.16 41.41
CA LYS A 158 -30.46 15.48 42.68
C LYS A 158 -30.93 16.94 42.75
N ALA A 159 -30.16 17.89 42.22
CA ALA A 159 -30.53 19.30 42.19
C ALA A 159 -31.69 19.57 41.21
N LYS A 160 -31.70 18.92 40.03
CA LYS A 160 -32.82 18.97 39.08
C LYS A 160 -34.10 18.39 39.70
N ALA A 161 -34.00 17.20 40.32
CA ALA A 161 -35.13 16.55 40.97
C ALA A 161 -35.73 17.38 42.13
N LYS A 162 -34.90 18.09 42.90
CA LYS A 162 -35.38 19.03 43.93
C LYS A 162 -36.08 20.24 43.31
N ARG A 163 -35.49 20.87 42.30
CA ARG A 163 -36.09 22.02 41.59
C ARG A 163 -37.42 21.67 40.89
N GLU A 164 -37.60 20.42 40.49
CA GLU A 164 -38.84 19.94 39.88
C GLU A 164 -39.92 19.64 40.94
N LYS A 165 -39.51 19.18 42.13
CA LYS A 165 -40.42 19.02 43.28
C LYS A 165 -40.88 20.35 43.88
N ASP A 166 -40.00 21.35 43.95
CA ASP A 166 -40.34 22.69 44.48
C ASP A 166 -41.22 23.51 43.53
N LYS A 167 -41.38 23.06 42.27
CA LYS A 167 -42.24 23.70 41.25
C LYS A 167 -43.66 23.11 41.16
N LYS A 168 -43.97 22.10 41.97
CA LYS A 168 -45.25 21.37 41.96
C LYS A 168 -46.03 21.64 43.23
#